data_AF-A0A7V5ELY9-F1
#
_entry.id   AF-A0A7V5ELY9-F1
#
_cell.length_a   1.000
_cell.length_b   1.000
_cell.length_c   1.000
_cell.angle_alpha   90.00
_cell.angle_beta   90.00
_cell.angle_gamma   90.00
#
_symmetry.space_group_name_H-M   'P 1'
#
loop_
_entity.id
_entity.type
_entity.pdbx_description
1 polymer ?
#
loop_
_entity_poly.entity_id
_entity_poly.type
_entity_poly.pdbx_seq_one_letter_code
_entity_poly.pdbx_strand_id
1 'polypeptide(L)'
;MLDDDNSHYLIYRILGISDERGQLIDIYQNTGRFLYKYAGSFLEDVTVLCFKFNNLKGKRTLVSNTVGSKPKTFEIDFLDGNTAIEIKWRDATTDGDHITKEHTRVECITSYGYKPIRVMFYYPQRKQAKKIQKILATYYKGVNGEYYGGDDAWEFVKNYTGYDLLEILTSIANNKTGADGSK
;
A
#
# COMPACT_ATOMS: atom_id res chain seq x y z
N MET A 1 17.42 -18.74 14.75
CA MET A 1 18.03 -19.17 13.47
C MET A 1 18.89 -20.41 13.58
N LEU A 2 19.77 -20.58 14.60
CA LEU A 2 20.39 -21.90 14.86
C LEU A 2 19.50 -22.81 15.74
N ASP A 3 18.59 -22.21 16.52
CA ASP A 3 17.64 -22.93 17.38
C ASP A 3 16.26 -23.18 16.75
N ASP A 4 16.07 -22.83 15.47
CA ASP A 4 14.79 -23.04 14.79
C ASP A 4 14.67 -24.49 14.30
N ASP A 5 13.48 -25.08 14.42
CA ASP A 5 13.19 -26.41 13.89
C ASP A 5 13.21 -26.41 12.35
N ASN A 6 14.27 -26.96 11.78
CA ASN A 6 14.47 -27.10 10.33
C ASN A 6 13.99 -28.45 9.79
N SER A 7 13.16 -29.21 10.53
CA SER A 7 12.61 -30.50 10.08
C SER A 7 11.93 -30.42 8.70
N HIS A 8 11.33 -29.28 8.38
CA HIS A 8 10.70 -29.00 7.09
C HIS A 8 11.68 -28.99 5.90
N TYR A 9 13.00 -28.89 6.11
CA TYR A 9 14.00 -28.93 5.03
C TYR A 9 14.07 -30.29 4.32
N LEU A 10 13.50 -31.34 4.92
CA LEU A 10 13.24 -32.59 4.21
C LEU A 10 12.48 -32.33 2.90
N ILE A 11 11.48 -31.45 2.89
CA ILE A 11 10.72 -31.11 1.69
C ILE A 11 11.60 -30.39 0.67
N TYR A 12 12.47 -29.46 1.11
CA TYR A 12 13.39 -28.76 0.22
C TYR A 12 14.36 -29.74 -0.45
N ARG A 13 14.88 -30.72 0.30
CA ARG A 13 15.75 -31.77 -0.27
C ARG A 13 15.02 -32.68 -1.25
N ILE A 14 13.77 -33.06 -0.99
CA ILE A 14 12.94 -33.80 -1.96
C ILE A 14 12.80 -33.02 -3.28
N LEU A 15 12.75 -31.68 -3.20
CA LEU A 15 12.70 -30.78 -4.36
C LEU A 15 14.09 -30.47 -4.97
N GLY A 16 15.17 -31.10 -4.48
CA GLY A 16 16.53 -30.91 -4.99
C GLY A 16 17.24 -29.65 -4.49
N ILE A 17 16.77 -29.04 -3.40
CA ILE A 17 17.36 -27.86 -2.77
C ILE A 17 18.15 -28.31 -1.54
N SER A 18 19.43 -27.93 -1.45
CA SER A 18 20.27 -28.23 -0.28
C SER A 18 19.82 -27.44 0.96
N ASP A 19 20.16 -27.94 2.15
CA ASP A 19 19.80 -27.28 3.43
C ASP A 19 20.35 -25.84 3.50
N GLU A 20 21.60 -25.61 3.05
CA GLU A 20 22.21 -24.28 2.97
C GLU A 20 21.41 -23.34 2.05
N ARG A 21 21.00 -23.83 0.87
CA ARG A 21 20.22 -23.04 -0.08
C ARG A 21 18.80 -22.78 0.42
N GLY A 22 18.19 -23.75 1.11
CA GLY A 22 16.92 -23.59 1.80
C GLY A 22 16.97 -22.47 2.85
N GLN A 23 18.01 -22.48 3.68
CA GLN A 23 18.25 -21.44 4.68
C GLN A 23 18.37 -20.05 4.08
N LEU A 24 19.13 -19.89 2.99
CA LEU A 24 19.24 -18.61 2.30
C LEU A 24 17.91 -18.14 1.71
N ILE A 25 17.11 -19.06 1.13
CA ILE A 25 15.77 -18.74 0.62
C ILE A 25 14.87 -18.20 1.74
N ASP A 26 14.86 -18.86 2.90
CA ASP A 26 14.06 -18.43 4.05
C ASP A 26 14.52 -17.06 4.56
N ILE A 27 15.83 -16.84 4.68
CA ILE A 27 16.40 -15.54 5.05
C ILE A 27 15.90 -14.46 4.08
N TYR A 28 16.08 -14.66 2.77
CA TYR A 28 15.68 -13.66 1.79
C TYR A 28 14.17 -13.42 1.75
N GLN A 29 13.36 -14.48 1.92
CA GLN A 29 11.91 -14.34 2.02
C GLN A 29 11.53 -13.49 3.24
N ASN A 30 12.15 -13.75 4.39
CA ASN A 30 11.89 -13.02 5.64
C ASN A 30 12.37 -11.58 5.57
N THR A 31 13.60 -11.34 5.11
CA THR A 31 14.16 -10.00 4.91
C THR A 31 13.34 -9.21 3.88
N GLY A 32 12.94 -9.85 2.78
CA GLY A 32 12.06 -9.25 1.79
C GLY A 32 10.71 -8.86 2.37
N ARG A 33 10.08 -9.75 3.16
CA ARG A 33 8.80 -9.46 3.84
C ARG A 33 8.92 -8.32 4.83
N PHE A 34 10.00 -8.30 5.62
CA PHE A 34 10.32 -7.20 6.53
C PHE A 34 10.39 -5.88 5.77
N LEU A 35 11.28 -5.79 4.77
CA LEU A 35 11.48 -4.56 4.01
C LEU A 35 10.18 -4.07 3.37
N TYR A 36 9.43 -4.95 2.72
CA TYR A 36 8.17 -4.59 2.05
C TYR A 36 7.12 -4.05 3.03
N LYS A 37 7.01 -4.65 4.23
CA LYS A 37 6.09 -4.17 5.27
C LYS A 37 6.46 -2.76 5.73
N TYR A 38 7.73 -2.54 6.07
CA TYR A 38 8.17 -1.25 6.60
C TYR A 38 8.23 -0.16 5.55
N ALA A 39 8.58 -0.47 4.30
CA ALA A 39 8.49 0.49 3.19
C ALA A 39 7.04 0.94 2.95
N GLY A 40 6.09 0.00 3.02
CA GLY A 40 4.67 0.30 2.89
C GLY A 40 4.15 1.20 4.02
N SER A 41 4.40 0.81 5.27
CA SER A 41 4.01 1.61 6.45
C SER A 41 4.66 2.99 6.42
N PHE A 42 5.95 3.06 6.12
CA PHE A 42 6.68 4.33 6.06
C PHE A 42 6.04 5.29 5.05
N LEU A 43 5.75 4.83 3.82
CA LEU A 43 5.17 5.71 2.80
C LEU A 43 3.74 6.14 3.15
N GLU A 44 2.96 5.26 3.75
CA GLU A 44 1.63 5.60 4.29
C GLU A 44 1.72 6.68 5.37
N ASP A 45 2.60 6.48 6.36
CA ASP A 45 2.77 7.39 7.51
C ASP A 45 3.20 8.79 7.09
N VAL A 46 4.20 8.90 6.19
CA VAL A 46 4.66 10.22 5.70
C VAL A 46 3.61 10.90 4.81
N THR A 47 2.80 10.14 4.09
CA THR A 47 1.69 10.68 3.29
C THR A 47 0.59 11.23 4.20
N VAL A 48 0.20 10.46 5.23
CA VAL A 48 -0.74 10.92 6.27
C VAL A 48 -0.22 12.17 6.96
N LEU A 49 1.10 12.27 7.17
CA LEU A 49 1.72 13.45 7.77
C LEU A 49 1.53 14.70 6.88
N CYS A 50 1.75 14.59 5.56
CA CYS A 50 1.44 15.68 4.61
C CYS A 50 -0.03 16.09 4.69
N PHE A 51 -0.96 15.13 4.72
CA PHE A 51 -2.39 15.43 4.84
C PHE A 51 -2.74 16.12 6.16
N LYS A 52 -2.13 15.71 7.28
CA LYS A 52 -2.34 16.38 8.58
C LYS A 52 -1.83 17.82 8.59
N PHE A 53 -0.68 18.10 7.96
CA PHE A 53 -0.18 19.46 7.87
C PHE A 53 -1.08 20.38 7.03
N ASN A 54 -1.83 19.80 6.09
CA ASN A 54 -2.86 20.53 5.35
C ASN A 54 -4.16 20.71 6.15
N ASN A 55 -4.63 19.64 6.80
CA ASN A 55 -5.82 19.68 7.65
C ASN A 55 -5.66 18.83 8.92
N LEU A 56 -5.46 19.50 10.06
CA LEU A 56 -5.29 18.87 11.37
C LEU A 56 -6.53 18.13 11.88
N LYS A 57 -7.73 18.37 11.31
CA LYS A 57 -8.96 17.67 11.68
C LYS A 57 -9.07 16.28 11.03
N GLY A 58 -8.33 16.05 9.95
CA GLY A 58 -8.35 14.78 9.24
C GLY A 58 -7.68 13.67 10.05
N LYS A 59 -8.23 12.45 9.96
CA LYS A 59 -7.81 11.33 10.80
C LYS A 59 -8.11 9.97 10.17
N ARG A 60 -7.36 8.96 10.61
CA ARG A 60 -7.70 7.55 10.38
C ARG A 60 -9.05 7.26 11.02
N THR A 61 -9.93 6.62 10.27
CA THR A 61 -11.32 6.39 10.69
C THR A 61 -11.72 4.94 10.42
N LEU A 62 -12.32 4.28 11.41
CA LEU A 62 -12.96 2.98 11.23
C LEU A 62 -14.45 3.18 10.97
N VAL A 63 -14.97 2.55 9.93
CA VAL A 63 -16.41 2.48 9.63
C VAL A 63 -16.89 1.04 9.76
N SER A 64 -18.12 0.85 10.23
CA SER A 64 -18.73 -0.48 10.27
C SER A 64 -19.03 -0.96 8.85
N ASN A 65 -18.81 -2.24 8.58
CA ASN A 65 -19.17 -2.81 7.29
C ASN A 65 -20.71 -2.88 7.16
N THR A 66 -21.26 -2.06 6.28
CA THR A 66 -22.70 -1.99 5.97
C THR A 66 -23.10 -2.87 4.79
N VAL A 67 -22.14 -3.44 4.06
CA VAL A 67 -22.35 -4.19 2.81
C VAL A 67 -22.31 -5.69 3.03
N GLY A 68 -21.55 -6.16 4.03
CA GLY A 68 -21.41 -7.59 4.33
C GLY A 68 -21.06 -7.87 5.79
N SER A 69 -20.82 -9.15 6.09
CA SER A 69 -20.55 -9.62 7.46
C SER A 69 -19.06 -9.67 7.81
N LYS A 70 -18.17 -9.67 6.81
CA LYS A 70 -16.71 -9.72 6.97
C LYS A 70 -16.00 -8.86 5.91
N PRO A 71 -14.96 -8.08 6.29
CA PRO A 71 -14.55 -7.77 7.68
C PRO A 71 -15.66 -7.00 8.43
N LYS A 72 -15.58 -6.92 9.76
CA LYS A 72 -16.59 -6.19 10.57
C LYS A 72 -16.53 -4.68 10.36
N THR A 73 -15.33 -4.18 10.09
CA THR A 73 -15.05 -2.77 9.87
C THR A 73 -14.12 -2.62 8.67
N PHE A 74 -14.20 -1.46 8.04
CA PHE A 74 -13.19 -0.99 7.11
C PHE A 74 -12.47 0.21 7.70
N GLU A 75 -11.17 0.28 7.46
CA GLU A 75 -10.35 1.42 7.80
C GLU A 75 -10.27 2.38 6.60
N ILE A 76 -10.32 3.67 6.92
CA ILE A 76 -10.00 4.77 6.02
C ILE A 76 -8.68 5.35 6.52
N ASP A 77 -7.63 5.28 5.70
CA ASP A 77 -6.29 5.73 6.08
C ASP A 77 -6.29 7.23 6.47
N PHE A 78 -7.03 8.04 5.73
CA PHE A 78 -7.27 9.45 6.06
C PHE A 78 -8.66 9.94 5.61
N LEU A 79 -9.49 10.34 6.58
CA LEU A 79 -10.77 11.00 6.32
C LEU A 79 -10.63 12.51 6.48
N ASP A 80 -10.84 13.26 5.39
CA ASP A 80 -10.84 14.72 5.33
C ASP A 80 -12.23 15.25 4.95
N GLY A 81 -13.01 15.63 5.96
CA GLY A 81 -14.41 16.01 5.78
C GLY A 81 -15.21 14.85 5.18
N ASN A 82 -15.64 15.00 3.92
CA ASN A 82 -16.36 13.95 3.19
C ASN A 82 -15.45 13.12 2.28
N THR A 83 -14.14 13.35 2.30
CA THR A 83 -13.16 12.69 1.42
C THR A 83 -12.48 11.56 2.16
N ALA A 84 -12.71 10.32 1.73
CA ALA A 84 -12.11 9.13 2.31
C ALA A 84 -10.93 8.65 1.45
N ILE A 85 -9.71 8.91 1.90
CA ILE A 85 -8.48 8.61 1.16
C ILE A 85 -7.91 7.26 1.62
N GLU A 86 -7.69 6.38 0.65
CA GLU A 86 -6.97 5.11 0.78
C GLU A 86 -5.57 5.27 0.16
N ILE A 87 -4.54 4.96 0.92
CA ILE A 87 -3.14 5.10 0.54
C ILE A 87 -2.57 3.72 0.22
N LYS A 88 -1.86 3.63 -0.90
CA LYS A 88 -1.13 2.42 -1.31
C LYS A 88 0.26 2.79 -1.78
N TRP A 89 1.28 2.29 -1.08
CA TRP A 89 2.65 2.45 -1.55
C TRP A 89 2.85 1.75 -2.90
N ARG A 90 2.38 0.50 -3.03
CA ARG A 90 2.42 -0.30 -4.25
C ARG A 90 1.33 -1.35 -4.18
N ASP A 91 0.66 -1.58 -5.30
CA ASP A 91 -0.32 -2.66 -5.39
C ASP A 91 0.13 -3.74 -6.36
N ALA A 92 0.33 -4.95 -5.85
CA ALA A 92 0.72 -6.11 -6.63
C ALA A 92 -0.47 -7.03 -6.98
N THR A 93 -1.70 -6.63 -6.62
CA THR A 93 -2.89 -7.47 -6.68
C THR A 93 -3.10 -8.08 -8.06
N THR A 94 -3.05 -9.41 -8.10
CA THR A 94 -3.38 -10.24 -9.25
C THR A 94 -4.55 -11.19 -8.98
N ASP A 95 -5.02 -11.25 -7.74
CA ASP A 95 -6.01 -12.22 -7.27
C ASP A 95 -7.39 -11.57 -7.10
N GLY A 96 -8.44 -12.31 -7.48
CA GLY A 96 -9.83 -11.84 -7.50
C GLY A 96 -10.38 -11.50 -6.12
N ASP A 97 -9.95 -12.22 -5.09
CA ASP A 97 -10.40 -12.00 -3.71
C ASP A 97 -10.07 -10.60 -3.18
N HIS A 98 -8.90 -10.08 -3.55
CA HIS A 98 -8.49 -8.73 -3.15
C HIS A 98 -9.29 -7.65 -3.87
N ILE A 99 -9.72 -7.90 -5.13
CA ILE A 99 -10.56 -6.97 -5.89
C ILE A 99 -11.96 -6.91 -5.28
N THR A 100 -12.55 -8.06 -4.96
CA THR A 100 -13.87 -8.13 -4.33
C THR A 100 -13.87 -7.39 -2.99
N LYS A 101 -12.84 -7.59 -2.16
CA LYS A 101 -12.70 -6.86 -0.89
C LYS A 101 -12.62 -5.35 -1.09
N GLU A 102 -11.91 -4.90 -2.12
CA GLU A 102 -11.79 -3.48 -2.44
C GLU A 102 -13.11 -2.88 -2.93
N HIS A 103 -13.88 -3.60 -3.76
CA HIS A 103 -15.22 -3.18 -4.16
C HIS A 103 -16.15 -3.04 -2.95
N THR A 104 -16.21 -4.06 -2.09
CA THR A 104 -17.01 -4.01 -0.85
C THR A 104 -16.60 -2.86 0.06
N ARG A 105 -15.29 -2.60 0.18
CA ARG A 105 -14.77 -1.47 0.96
C ARG A 105 -15.29 -0.16 0.39
N VAL A 106 -15.15 0.06 -0.91
CA VAL A 106 -15.58 1.29 -1.58
C VAL A 106 -17.10 1.49 -1.49
N GLU A 107 -17.91 0.45 -1.69
CA GLU A 107 -19.37 0.52 -1.49
C GLU A 107 -19.70 0.92 -0.05
N CYS A 108 -19.03 0.29 0.92
CA CYS A 108 -19.21 0.63 2.32
C CYS A 108 -18.89 2.11 2.55
N ILE A 109 -17.73 2.60 2.09
CA ILE A 109 -17.33 4.02 2.23
C ILE A 109 -18.39 4.94 1.61
N THR A 110 -18.86 4.64 0.40
CA THR A 110 -19.87 5.45 -0.29
C THR A 110 -21.23 5.44 0.42
N SER A 111 -21.59 4.34 1.10
CA SER A 111 -22.83 4.25 1.88
C SER A 111 -22.85 5.20 3.10
N TYR A 112 -21.68 5.59 3.61
CA TYR A 112 -21.53 6.63 4.64
C TYR A 112 -21.59 8.05 4.06
N GLY A 113 -21.78 8.19 2.74
CA GLY A 113 -21.80 9.46 2.03
C GLY A 113 -20.41 9.98 1.64
N TYR A 114 -19.33 9.28 2.01
CA TYR A 114 -17.97 9.70 1.72
C TYR A 114 -17.61 9.48 0.25
N LYS A 115 -16.85 10.43 -0.31
CA LYS A 115 -16.20 10.32 -1.62
C LYS A 115 -14.92 9.49 -1.47
N PRO A 116 -14.84 8.28 -2.07
CA PRO A 116 -13.64 7.46 -1.98
C PRO A 116 -12.56 7.96 -2.95
N ILE A 117 -11.33 8.09 -2.45
CA ILE A 117 -10.14 8.42 -3.24
C ILE A 117 -9.09 7.35 -2.99
N ARG A 118 -8.50 6.80 -4.06
CA ARG A 118 -7.33 5.92 -3.96
C ARG A 118 -6.08 6.60 -4.48
N VAL A 119 -5.02 6.59 -3.68
CA VAL A 119 -3.72 7.17 -4.00
C VAL A 119 -2.68 6.04 -4.00
N MET A 120 -2.17 5.68 -5.18
CA MET A 120 -1.23 4.58 -5.36
C MET A 120 0.10 5.06 -5.96
N PHE A 121 1.15 5.11 -5.16
CA PHE A 121 2.42 5.72 -5.56
C PHE A 121 3.19 4.94 -6.63
N TYR A 122 3.38 3.64 -6.43
CA TYR A 122 4.15 2.81 -7.36
C TYR A 122 3.23 1.89 -8.17
N TYR A 123 3.04 2.23 -9.45
CA TYR A 123 2.19 1.47 -10.37
C TYR A 123 2.79 0.09 -10.67
N PRO A 124 1.97 -0.99 -10.74
CA PRO A 124 2.49 -2.32 -11.01
C PRO A 124 3.08 -2.45 -12.42
N GLN A 125 4.10 -3.30 -12.56
CA GLN A 125 4.72 -3.59 -13.86
C GLN A 125 4.09 -4.77 -14.61
N ARG A 126 3.56 -5.76 -13.87
CA ARG A 126 2.97 -6.98 -14.45
C ARG A 126 1.69 -6.66 -15.22
N LYS A 127 1.53 -7.16 -16.45
CA LYS A 127 0.38 -6.90 -17.33
C LYS A 127 -0.98 -7.16 -16.64
N GLN A 128 -1.10 -8.29 -15.94
CA GLN A 128 -2.33 -8.65 -15.23
C GLN A 128 -2.66 -7.63 -14.12
N ALA A 129 -1.68 -7.25 -13.30
CA ALA A 129 -1.87 -6.26 -12.26
C ALA A 129 -2.25 -4.89 -12.85
N LYS A 130 -1.63 -4.46 -13.96
CA LYS A 130 -2.03 -3.24 -14.69
C LYS A 130 -3.50 -3.29 -15.13
N LYS A 131 -3.98 -4.43 -15.65
CA LYS A 131 -5.39 -4.59 -16.05
C LYS A 131 -6.33 -4.43 -14.85
N ILE A 132 -5.99 -5.04 -13.71
CA ILE A 132 -6.79 -4.94 -12.48
C ILE A 132 -6.84 -3.49 -11.99
N GLN A 133 -5.72 -2.78 -11.98
CA GLN A 133 -5.69 -1.38 -11.56
C GLN A 133 -6.54 -0.47 -12.47
N LYS A 134 -6.61 -0.75 -13.78
CA LYS A 134 -7.54 -0.05 -14.70
C LYS A 134 -9.01 -0.32 -14.38
N ILE A 135 -9.35 -1.57 -14.02
CA ILE A 135 -10.71 -1.94 -13.61
C ILE A 135 -11.08 -1.20 -12.32
N LEU A 136 -10.20 -1.22 -11.32
CA LEU A 136 -10.39 -0.47 -10.07
C LEU A 136 -10.57 1.02 -10.32
N ALA A 137 -9.72 1.64 -11.15
CA ALA A 137 -9.86 3.05 -11.50
C ALA A 137 -11.21 3.37 -12.16
N THR A 138 -11.71 2.48 -13.02
CA THR A 138 -13.04 2.62 -13.65
C THR A 138 -14.15 2.52 -12.60
N TYR A 139 -14.01 1.58 -11.67
CA TYR A 139 -14.98 1.36 -10.60
C TYR A 139 -15.07 2.56 -9.65
N TYR A 140 -13.94 3.12 -9.22
CA TYR A 140 -13.89 4.35 -8.42
C TYR A 140 -14.63 5.50 -9.11
N LYS A 141 -14.38 5.71 -10.40
CA LYS A 141 -15.10 6.72 -11.20
C LYS A 141 -16.60 6.45 -11.25
N GLY A 142 -17.00 5.17 -11.38
CA GLY A 142 -18.40 4.76 -11.41
C GLY A 142 -19.18 5.09 -10.14
N VAL A 143 -18.51 5.17 -8.98
CA VAL A 143 -19.11 5.59 -7.71
C VAL A 143 -18.85 7.06 -7.36
N ASN A 144 -18.53 7.90 -8.36
CA ASN A 144 -18.17 9.31 -8.20
C ASN A 144 -16.95 9.55 -7.28
N GLY A 145 -16.08 8.55 -7.16
CA GLY A 145 -14.78 8.62 -6.51
C GLY A 145 -13.63 8.89 -7.47
N GLU A 146 -12.40 8.90 -6.93
CA GLU A 146 -11.19 9.20 -7.68
C GLU A 146 -10.10 8.16 -7.47
N TYR A 147 -9.25 8.02 -8.48
CA TYR A 147 -8.14 7.07 -8.48
C TYR A 147 -6.92 7.74 -9.10
N TYR A 148 -5.83 7.81 -8.33
CA TYR A 148 -4.54 8.36 -8.73
C TYR A 148 -3.48 7.28 -8.59
N GLY A 149 -2.74 7.01 -9.67
CA GLY A 149 -1.76 5.93 -9.72
C GLY A 149 -0.47 6.34 -10.41
N GLY A 150 0.68 6.00 -9.84
CA GLY A 150 1.98 6.42 -10.38
C GLY A 150 2.23 7.90 -10.11
N ASP A 151 2.69 8.62 -11.13
CA ASP A 151 3.00 10.05 -11.07
C ASP A 151 1.80 10.89 -10.62
N ASP A 152 0.59 10.52 -11.04
CA ASP A 152 -0.66 11.15 -10.63
C ASP A 152 -0.89 11.11 -9.11
N ALA A 153 -0.38 10.08 -8.41
CA ALA A 153 -0.50 9.97 -6.97
C ALA A 153 0.42 10.97 -6.24
N TRP A 154 1.63 11.17 -6.75
CA TRP A 154 2.57 12.17 -6.23
C TRP A 154 2.02 13.59 -6.44
N GLU A 155 1.53 13.86 -7.65
CA GLU A 155 0.91 15.14 -7.98
C GLU A 155 -0.37 15.38 -7.19
N PHE A 156 -1.18 14.34 -6.92
CA PHE A 156 -2.33 14.48 -6.05
C PHE A 156 -1.94 14.98 -4.66
N VAL A 157 -0.93 14.35 -4.02
CA VAL A 157 -0.49 14.78 -2.67
C VAL A 157 0.00 16.23 -2.70
N LYS A 158 0.80 16.59 -3.71
CA LYS A 158 1.32 17.95 -3.88
C LYS A 158 0.20 18.97 -4.06
N ASN A 159 -0.75 18.72 -4.95
CA ASN A 159 -1.86 19.63 -5.22
C ASN A 159 -2.86 19.70 -4.05
N TYR A 160 -3.08 18.58 -3.35
CA TYR A 160 -4.02 18.51 -2.24
C TYR A 160 -3.49 19.16 -0.96
N THR A 161 -2.16 19.10 -0.74
CA THR A 161 -1.55 19.53 0.53
C THR A 161 -0.59 20.71 0.43
N GLY A 162 -0.11 21.03 -0.77
CA GLY A 162 0.97 21.98 -1.00
C GLY A 162 2.38 21.41 -0.76
N TYR A 163 2.53 20.18 -0.29
CA TYR A 163 3.82 19.55 0.00
C TYR A 163 4.25 18.58 -1.11
N ASP A 164 5.42 18.80 -1.68
CA ASP A 164 6.03 17.88 -2.64
C ASP A 164 6.69 16.70 -1.91
N LEU A 165 5.90 15.67 -1.63
CA LEU A 165 6.38 14.49 -0.92
C LEU A 165 7.49 13.75 -1.70
N LEU A 166 7.42 13.72 -3.03
CA LEU A 166 8.43 13.05 -3.85
C LEU A 166 9.78 13.76 -3.75
N GLU A 167 9.79 15.09 -3.82
CA GLU A 167 10.99 15.91 -3.64
C GLU A 167 11.58 15.74 -2.23
N ILE A 168 10.74 15.78 -1.19
CA ILE A 168 11.17 15.58 0.20
C ILE A 168 11.86 14.23 0.37
N LEU A 169 11.24 13.14 -0.11
CA LEU A 169 11.80 11.79 -0.02
C LEU A 169 13.09 11.65 -0.83
N THR A 170 13.14 12.25 -2.02
CA THR A 170 14.33 12.25 -2.88
C THR A 170 15.49 12.99 -2.21
N SER A 171 15.23 14.13 -1.59
CA SER A 171 16.23 14.89 -0.82
C SER A 171 16.78 14.08 0.36
N ILE A 172 15.90 13.43 1.13
CA ILE A 172 16.31 12.55 2.24
C ILE A 172 17.19 11.38 1.73
N ALA A 173 16.80 10.75 0.62
CA ALA A 173 17.55 9.66 0.03
C ALA A 173 18.94 10.11 -0.42
N ASN A 174 19.03 11.23 -1.14
CA ASN A 174 20.29 11.80 -1.65
C ASN A 174 21.25 12.19 -0.50
N ASN A 175 20.73 12.76 0.58
CA ASN A 175 21.52 13.12 1.76
C ASN A 175 22.10 11.90 2.47
N LYS A 176 21.37 10.77 2.50
CA LYS A 176 21.87 9.52 3.06
C LYS A 176 22.94 8.87 2.18
N THR A 177 22.73 8.83 0.86
CA THR A 177 23.72 8.26 -0.07
C THR A 177 24.98 9.10 -0.19
N GLY A 178 24.87 10.43 -0.06
CA GLY A 178 26.02 11.34 -0.05
C GLY A 178 26.94 11.17 1.17
N ALA A 179 26.41 10.67 2.30
CA ALA A 179 27.21 10.38 3.49
C ALA A 179 27.93 9.02 3.42
N ASP A 180 27.35 8.04 2.72
CA ASP A 180 27.91 6.69 2.57
C ASP A 180 28.85 6.53 1.35
N GLY A 181 28.85 7.47 0.41
CA GLY A 181 29.78 7.49 -0.74
C GLY A 181 31.16 8.08 -0.46
N SER A 182 31.43 8.48 0.79
CA SER A 182 32.69 9.08 1.25
C SER A 182 33.35 8.24 2.37
N LYS A 183 33.45 6.93 2.16
CA LYS A 183 34.36 6.03 2.90
C LYS A 183 35.03 5.04 1.97
#